data_AF-A0A961P740-F1
#
_entry.id   AF-A0A961P740-F1
#
_cell.length_a   1.000
_cell.length_b   1.000
_cell.length_c   1.000
_cell.angle_alpha   90.00
_cell.angle_beta   90.00
_cell.angle_gamma   90.00
#
_symmetry.space_group_name_H-M   'P 1'
#
loop_
_entity.id
_entity.type
_entity.pdbx_description
1 polymer ?
#
loop_
_entity_poly.entity_id
_entity_poly.type
_entity_poly.pdbx_seq_one_letter_code
_entity_poly.pdbx_strand_id
1 'polypeptide(L)'
;MDKITTISVSFGAPVELTSDEEQALHDTIGRICARYSKEHPERTMWLSGYGSLPLNIWTAGDDEPLVFDNTCLSMDCTERENFDWPCAKCGIKQGDHGHCITNPEAGQCVYEPANKRKGA
;
A
#
# COMPACT_ATOMS: atom_id res chain seq x y z
N MET A 1 -11.52 13.58 17.62
CA MET A 1 -11.94 13.86 16.24
C MET A 1 -11.48 12.66 15.44
N ASP A 2 -12.39 11.98 14.77
CA ASP A 2 -12.08 10.71 14.11
C ASP A 2 -11.27 10.97 12.83
N LYS A 3 -10.34 10.06 12.52
CA LYS A 3 -9.53 10.15 11.30
C LYS A 3 -10.33 9.63 10.12
N ILE A 4 -10.27 10.34 8.99
CA ILE A 4 -10.83 9.87 7.72
C ILE A 4 -9.92 8.75 7.19
N THR A 5 -10.48 7.58 6.95
CA THR A 5 -9.76 6.40 6.41
C THR A 5 -10.08 6.12 4.95
N THR A 6 -11.17 6.69 4.41
CA THR A 6 -11.66 6.42 3.05
C THR A 6 -12.33 7.66 2.48
N ILE A 7 -12.14 7.90 1.18
CA ILE A 7 -12.81 8.94 0.39
C ILE A 7 -13.62 8.22 -0.69
N SER A 8 -14.92 8.53 -0.81
CA SER A 8 -15.79 7.99 -1.86
C SER A 8 -16.58 9.13 -2.48
N VAL A 9 -16.58 9.20 -3.81
CA VAL A 9 -17.25 10.23 -4.60
C VAL A 9 -18.10 9.56 -5.66
N SER A 10 -19.35 9.98 -5.80
CA SER A 10 -20.27 9.51 -6.83
C SER A 10 -20.85 10.69 -7.62
N PHE A 11 -21.02 10.50 -8.92
CA PHE A 11 -21.66 11.46 -9.80
C PHE A 11 -23.09 11.01 -10.10
N GLY A 12 -24.04 11.96 -10.09
CA GLY A 12 -25.45 11.67 -10.41
C GLY A 12 -25.73 11.47 -11.91
N ALA A 13 -24.70 11.63 -12.76
CA ALA A 13 -24.73 11.44 -14.20
C ALA A 13 -23.33 11.00 -14.70
N PRO A 14 -23.22 10.42 -15.90
CA PRO A 14 -21.92 10.08 -16.48
C PRO A 14 -21.02 11.31 -16.62
N VAL A 15 -19.76 11.15 -16.24
CA VAL A 15 -18.71 12.17 -16.40
C VAL A 15 -17.53 11.55 -17.13
N GLU A 16 -16.88 12.35 -17.97
CA GLU A 16 -15.61 11.98 -18.59
C GLU A 16 -14.48 12.62 -17.78
N LEU A 17 -13.51 11.82 -17.34
CA LEU A 17 -12.27 12.36 -16.79
C LEU A 17 -11.30 12.65 -17.92
N THR A 18 -10.76 13.86 -17.93
CA THR A 18 -9.60 14.19 -18.74
C THR A 18 -8.32 13.60 -18.11
N SER A 19 -7.28 13.39 -18.91
CA SER A 19 -5.98 12.91 -18.42
C SER A 19 -5.34 13.87 -17.39
N ASP A 20 -5.60 15.18 -17.50
CA ASP A 20 -5.09 16.17 -16.55
C ASP A 20 -5.79 16.05 -15.18
N GLU A 21 -7.11 15.81 -15.17
CA GLU A 21 -7.88 15.58 -13.94
C GLU A 21 -7.49 14.26 -13.27
N GLU A 22 -7.28 13.23 -14.09
CA GLU A 22 -6.79 11.92 -13.67
C GLU A 22 -5.43 12.03 -12.97
N GLN A 23 -4.48 12.74 -13.59
CA GLN A 23 -3.17 13.01 -13.00
C GLN A 23 -3.29 13.85 -11.72
N ALA A 24 -4.17 14.84 -11.68
CA ALA A 24 -4.38 15.67 -10.49
C ALA A 24 -4.93 14.86 -9.31
N LEU A 25 -5.81 13.88 -9.55
CA LEU A 25 -6.27 12.94 -8.53
C LEU A 25 -5.10 12.08 -8.03
N HIS A 26 -4.34 11.48 -8.94
CA HIS A 26 -3.16 10.70 -8.61
C HIS A 26 -2.16 11.47 -7.72
N ASP A 27 -1.82 12.70 -8.10
CA ASP A 27 -0.89 13.55 -7.35
C ASP A 27 -1.44 13.96 -5.98
N THR A 28 -2.75 14.13 -5.88
CA THR A 28 -3.41 14.43 -4.62
C THR A 28 -3.32 13.25 -3.67
N ILE A 29 -3.58 12.04 -4.14
CA ILE A 29 -3.42 10.82 -3.34
C ILE A 29 -1.95 10.62 -2.96
N GLY A 30 -1.01 10.81 -3.90
CA GLY A 30 0.42 10.73 -3.63
C GLY A 30 0.88 11.68 -2.53
N ARG A 31 0.38 12.92 -2.50
CA ARG A 31 0.66 13.88 -1.41
C ARG A 31 0.12 13.42 -0.06
N ILE A 32 -1.05 12.78 -0.03
CA ILE A 32 -1.64 12.22 1.20
C ILE A 32 -0.75 11.07 1.72
N CYS A 33 -0.36 10.14 0.85
CA CYS A 33 0.53 9.04 1.18
C CYS A 33 1.90 9.55 1.68
N ALA A 34 2.49 10.54 1.02
CA ALA A 34 3.77 11.12 1.42
C ALA A 34 3.70 11.79 2.80
N ARG A 35 2.59 12.49 3.11
CA ARG A 35 2.36 13.04 4.44
C ARG A 35 2.26 11.93 5.49
N TYR A 36 1.52 10.85 5.20
CA TYR A 36 1.43 9.69 6.09
C TYR A 36 2.82 9.12 6.39
N SER A 37 3.63 8.85 5.37
CA SER A 37 4.99 8.32 5.56
C SER A 37 5.93 9.28 6.32
N LYS A 38 5.72 10.60 6.20
CA LYS A 38 6.47 11.57 7.01
C LYS A 38 6.07 11.53 8.49
N GLU A 39 4.80 11.29 8.78
CA GLU A 39 4.26 11.17 10.14
C GLU A 39 4.54 9.79 10.76
N HIS A 40 4.78 8.78 9.92
CA HIS A 40 5.03 7.38 10.28
C HIS A 40 6.30 6.88 9.59
N PRO A 41 7.50 7.33 10.00
CA PRO A 41 8.74 7.06 9.26
C PRO A 41 9.13 5.58 9.19
N GLU A 42 8.59 4.75 10.08
CA GLU A 42 8.70 3.28 10.08
C GLU A 42 7.76 2.60 9.07
N ARG A 43 6.86 3.35 8.45
CA ARG A 43 5.89 2.89 7.44
C ARG A 43 6.08 3.66 6.14
N THR A 44 5.77 2.99 5.04
CA THR A 44 5.59 3.64 3.75
C THR A 44 4.20 3.33 3.23
N MET A 45 3.53 4.33 2.66
CA MET A 45 2.23 4.20 2.02
C MET A 45 2.35 4.69 0.59
N TRP A 46 1.68 4.01 -0.34
CA TRP A 46 1.66 4.38 -1.75
C TRP A 46 0.34 3.96 -2.39
N LEU A 47 0.02 4.57 -3.53
CA LEU A 47 -1.06 4.12 -4.40
C LEU A 47 -0.62 2.81 -5.07
N SER A 48 -1.29 1.71 -4.74
CA SER A 48 -0.94 0.35 -5.18
C SER A 48 -1.93 -0.21 -6.21
N GLY A 49 -3.19 0.23 -6.15
CA GLY A 49 -4.23 -0.13 -7.12
C GLY A 49 -4.72 1.11 -7.85
N TYR A 50 -4.87 0.99 -9.17
CA TYR A 50 -5.33 2.07 -10.02
C TYR A 50 -6.07 1.52 -11.24
N GLY A 51 -7.27 2.05 -11.52
CA GLY A 51 -8.07 1.70 -12.70
C GLY A 51 -9.34 0.94 -12.33
N SER A 52 -9.75 -0.01 -13.19
CA SER A 52 -11.02 -0.71 -13.06
C SER A 52 -10.96 -1.90 -12.11
N LEU A 53 -12.04 -2.13 -11.36
CA LEU A 53 -12.18 -3.33 -10.54
C LEU A 53 -12.74 -4.50 -11.36
N PRO A 54 -12.31 -5.75 -11.08
CA PRO A 54 -12.87 -6.92 -11.73
C PRO A 54 -14.30 -7.20 -11.23
N LEU A 55 -15.21 -7.48 -12.17
CA LEU A 55 -16.62 -7.79 -11.92
C LEU A 55 -16.87 -9.28 -11.64
N ASN A 56 -16.02 -10.16 -12.17
CA ASN A 56 -16.24 -11.61 -12.15
C ASN A 56 -15.13 -12.40 -11.43
N ILE A 57 -14.37 -11.77 -10.52
CA ILE A 57 -13.22 -12.41 -9.85
C ILE A 57 -13.56 -13.71 -9.11
N TRP A 58 -14.82 -13.86 -8.68
CA TRP A 58 -15.30 -15.04 -7.96
C TRP A 58 -15.99 -16.09 -8.85
N THR A 59 -16.25 -15.76 -10.11
CA THR A 59 -17.03 -16.60 -11.03
C THR A 59 -16.28 -16.97 -12.30
N ALA A 60 -15.21 -16.26 -12.64
CA ALA A 60 -14.34 -16.63 -13.75
C ALA A 60 -13.66 -17.98 -13.45
N GLY A 61 -13.84 -18.95 -14.34
CA GLY A 61 -13.04 -20.17 -14.35
C GLY A 61 -11.63 -19.92 -14.91
N ASP A 62 -10.74 -20.91 -14.80
CA ASP A 62 -9.34 -20.82 -15.25
C ASP A 62 -9.20 -20.47 -16.75
N ASP A 63 -10.20 -20.82 -17.57
CA ASP A 63 -10.24 -20.57 -19.01
C ASP A 63 -11.10 -19.35 -19.41
N GLU A 64 -11.68 -18.62 -18.45
CA GLU A 64 -12.53 -17.46 -18.72
C GLU A 64 -11.81 -16.14 -18.44
N PRO A 65 -11.94 -15.11 -19.30
CA PRO A 65 -11.29 -13.82 -19.08
C PRO A 65 -11.91 -13.08 -17.88
N LEU A 66 -11.06 -12.34 -17.17
CA LEU A 66 -11.52 -11.34 -16.20
C LEU A 66 -12.24 -10.20 -16.93
N VAL A 67 -13.43 -9.86 -16.44
CA VAL A 67 -14.23 -8.73 -16.89
C VAL A 67 -14.04 -7.60 -15.91
N PHE A 68 -13.75 -6.40 -16.41
CA PHE A 68 -13.48 -5.21 -15.60
C PHE A 68 -14.57 -4.16 -15.75
N ASP A 69 -14.85 -3.45 -14.66
CA ASP A 69 -15.75 -2.30 -14.66
C ASP A 69 -15.03 -1.04 -15.16
N ASN A 70 -15.20 -0.75 -16.45
CA ASN A 70 -14.62 0.44 -17.07
C ASN A 70 -15.41 1.74 -16.78
N THR A 71 -16.45 1.69 -15.95
CA THR A 71 -17.26 2.86 -15.59
C THR A 71 -16.86 3.48 -14.25
N CYS A 72 -16.00 2.81 -13.48
CA CYS A 72 -15.55 3.25 -12.18
C CYS A 72 -14.02 3.30 -12.13
N LEU A 73 -13.47 4.47 -11.80
CA LEU A 73 -12.05 4.60 -11.45
C LEU A 73 -11.86 4.24 -9.98
N SER A 74 -11.17 3.13 -9.72
CA SER A 74 -10.73 2.73 -8.38
C SER A 74 -9.28 3.14 -8.12
N MET A 75 -9.04 3.60 -6.91
CA MET A 75 -7.72 4.01 -6.42
C MET A 75 -7.51 3.45 -5.02
N ASP A 76 -6.60 2.50 -4.88
CA ASP A 76 -6.33 1.80 -3.62
C ASP A 76 -4.94 2.16 -3.11
N CYS A 77 -4.88 2.59 -1.85
CA CYS A 77 -3.62 2.83 -1.16
C CYS A 77 -3.28 1.64 -0.27
N THR A 78 -2.01 1.23 -0.29
CA THR A 78 -1.50 0.19 0.59
C THR A 78 -0.35 0.74 1.42
N GLU A 79 -0.17 0.18 2.61
CA GLU A 79 0.99 0.44 3.45
C GLU A 79 1.84 -0.80 3.68
N ARG A 80 3.12 -0.58 3.95
CA ARG A 80 4.07 -1.60 4.42
C ARG A 80 5.10 -0.95 5.33
N GLU A 81 5.95 -1.79 5.90
CA GLU A 81 7.11 -1.35 6.68
C GLU A 81 8.14 -0.64 5.78
N ASN A 82 8.71 0.45 6.29
CA ASN A 82 9.77 1.15 5.58
C ASN A 82 11.10 0.41 5.79
N PHE A 83 11.54 -0.35 4.78
CA PHE A 83 12.78 -1.12 4.88
C PHE A 83 14.06 -0.28 4.90
N ASP A 84 14.00 1.00 4.52
CA ASP A 84 15.11 1.93 4.71
C ASP A 84 15.19 2.48 6.14
N TRP A 85 14.17 2.25 6.96
CA TRP A 85 14.18 2.68 8.35
C TRP A 85 15.16 1.83 9.16
N PRO A 86 16.03 2.43 9.99
CA PRO A 86 17.00 1.69 10.78
C PRO A 86 16.31 0.86 11.86
N CYS A 87 16.81 -0.36 12.07
CA CYS A 87 16.40 -1.25 13.15
C CYS A 87 16.70 -0.61 14.51
N ALA A 88 15.71 -0.58 15.41
CA ALA A 88 15.88 -0.01 16.75
C ALA A 88 16.95 -0.72 17.61
N LYS A 89 17.34 -1.95 17.25
CA LYS A 89 18.33 -2.76 18.00
C LYS A 89 19.76 -2.58 17.51
N CYS A 90 19.98 -2.60 16.19
CA CYS A 90 21.33 -2.55 15.59
C CYS A 90 21.62 -1.26 14.82
N GLY A 91 20.63 -0.40 14.57
CA GLY A 91 20.78 0.84 13.80
C GLY A 91 20.93 0.64 12.28
N ILE A 92 20.93 -0.60 11.79
CA ILE A 92 21.09 -0.94 10.37
C ILE A 92 19.73 -0.90 9.66
N LYS A 93 19.71 -0.48 8.39
CA LYS A 93 18.49 -0.49 7.56
C LYS A 93 17.86 -1.88 7.52
N GLN A 94 16.54 -1.94 7.68
CA GLN A 94 15.83 -3.23 7.72
C GLN A 94 16.00 -4.07 6.46
N GLY A 95 15.99 -3.46 5.27
CA GLY A 95 16.17 -4.14 3.99
C GLY A 95 17.56 -4.70 3.76
N ASP A 96 18.52 -4.34 4.62
CA ASP A 96 19.92 -4.74 4.51
C ASP A 96 20.28 -5.85 5.51
N HIS A 97 19.33 -6.45 6.23
CA HIS A 97 19.65 -7.60 7.09
C HIS A 97 20.15 -8.84 6.31
N GLY A 98 20.04 -8.87 4.98
CA GLY A 98 20.55 -9.96 4.15
C GLY A 98 22.07 -10.16 4.22
N HIS A 99 22.87 -9.10 4.44
CA HIS A 99 24.34 -9.24 4.61
C HIS A 99 24.76 -9.49 6.07
N CYS A 100 23.85 -9.30 7.02
CA CYS A 100 24.07 -9.57 8.45
C CYS A 100 23.84 -11.03 8.84
N ILE A 101 23.41 -11.87 7.89
CA ILE A 101 23.06 -13.28 8.12
C ILE A 101 23.86 -14.14 7.13
N THR A 102 25.14 -14.39 7.41
CA THR A 102 25.97 -15.23 6.53
C THR A 102 26.00 -16.71 6.92
N ASN A 103 25.68 -17.09 8.17
CA ASN A 103 25.41 -18.49 8.58
C ASN A 103 24.98 -18.59 10.07
N PRO A 104 23.81 -18.08 10.51
CA PRO A 104 23.37 -18.33 11.88
C PRO A 104 23.07 -19.83 12.04
N GLU A 105 23.54 -20.46 13.12
CA GLU A 105 23.01 -21.79 13.48
C GLU A 105 21.48 -21.72 13.58
N ALA A 106 20.78 -22.76 13.16
CA ALA A 106 19.32 -22.80 13.20
C ALA A 106 18.82 -22.43 14.62
N GLY A 107 18.11 -21.31 14.74
CA GLY A 107 17.66 -20.76 16.02
C GLY A 107 18.39 -19.49 16.52
N GLN A 108 19.47 -19.04 15.87
CA GLN A 108 20.19 -17.82 16.26
C GLN A 108 19.64 -16.53 15.63
N CYS A 109 18.94 -16.62 14.49
CA CYS A 109 18.18 -15.49 13.94
C CYS A 109 16.70 -15.69 14.20
N VAL A 110 16.19 -15.01 15.23
CA VAL A 110 14.76 -14.78 15.35
C VAL A 110 14.46 -13.55 14.51
N TYR A 111 13.80 -13.72 13.37
CA TYR A 111 13.12 -12.60 12.72
C TYR A 111 12.00 -12.17 13.68
N GLU A 112 12.29 -11.16 14.50
CA GLU A 112 11.25 -10.42 15.20
C GLU A 112 10.85 -9.30 14.25
N PRO A 113 9.63 -9.33 13.67
CA PRO A 113 9.07 -8.14 13.05
C PRO A 113 9.20 -7.01 14.06
N ALA A 114 9.54 -5.80 13.60
CA ALA A 114 9.80 -4.66 14.49
C ALA A 114 8.66 -4.37 15.50
N ASN A 115 7.48 -4.96 15.28
CA ASN A 115 6.36 -4.96 16.20
C ASN A 115 6.03 -6.38 16.73
N LYS A 116 6.72 -6.83 17.80
CA LYS A 116 5.98 -7.60 18.82
C LYS A 116 4.99 -6.62 19.45
N ARG A 117 3.72 -6.72 19.06
CA ARG A 117 2.60 -5.94 19.60
C ARG A 117 2.77 -5.74 21.11
N LYS A 118 2.97 -4.51 21.56
CA LYS A 118 2.62 -4.14 22.93
C LYS A 118 1.09 -4.04 22.98
N GLY A 119 0.45 -5.10 23.47
CA GLY A 119 -0.92 -5.10 23.98
C GLY A 119 -2.03 -4.86 22.95
N ALA A 120 -2.71 -5.93 22.57
CA ALA A 120 -4.16 -5.95 22.39
C ALA A 120 -4.71 -6.94 23.42
#